data_AF-A0A1W9WQS7-F1
#
_entry.id   AF-A0A1W9WQS7-F1
#
_cell.length_a   1.000
_cell.length_b   1.000
_cell.length_c   1.000
_cell.angle_alpha   90.00
_cell.angle_beta   90.00
_cell.angle_gamma   90.00
#
_symmetry.space_group_name_H-M   'P 1'
#
loop_
_entity.id
_entity.type
_entity.pdbx_description
1 polymer ?
#
loop_
_entity_poly.entity_id
_entity_poly.type
_entity_poly.pdbx_seq_one_letter_code
_entity_poly.pdbx_strand_id
1 'polypeptide(L)'
;MSWKNMTIGKKIATGFGVIIILLIVLGAISFTGVGGIVNNASEVIDGTSLDGELAQKEVDHLNWIMDVNKLLADPEVNELHVETDHTQCGFGKWLFGEARKEAETFVPSIASILKDIEEPHRLLHESAIAIKKAYRAADRTLPTFLARKEIEHLAWAEAIQEKLLINSEKIETQTDHTQCNFDPKKCEFGIWLESEKIKGLMNQDPALNKALTAVKEPHDALHESAVLINDALNMGNKDLAESIFKNKTEKYLEEVAGIFEQAIDYENSLSNGRAKAISIFKEKTTPLLHETKEKLEA
;
A
#
# COMPACT_ATOMS: atom_id res chain seq x y z
N MET A 1 -59.24 -58.76 -40.02
CA MET A 1 -59.99 -59.79 -40.79
C MET A 1 -59.85 -59.66 -42.32
N SER A 2 -58.80 -59.03 -42.88
CA SER A 2 -58.65 -58.83 -44.35
C SER A 2 -57.40 -59.52 -44.96
N TRP A 3 -56.49 -60.06 -44.13
CA TRP A 3 -55.18 -60.58 -44.58
C TRP A 3 -55.27 -61.78 -45.54
N LYS A 4 -56.34 -62.59 -45.45
CA LYS A 4 -56.52 -63.76 -46.33
C LYS A 4 -56.90 -63.39 -47.77
N ASN A 5 -57.45 -62.18 -48.02
CA ASN A 5 -57.95 -61.74 -49.33
C ASN A 5 -56.98 -60.79 -50.08
N MET A 6 -55.76 -60.61 -49.56
CA MET A 6 -54.75 -59.77 -50.19
C MET A 6 -53.85 -60.58 -51.15
N THR A 7 -53.57 -60.00 -52.32
CA THR A 7 -52.56 -60.54 -53.25
C THR A 7 -51.18 -60.59 -52.58
N ILE A 8 -50.33 -61.53 -53.00
CA ILE A 8 -49.00 -61.76 -52.41
C ILE A 8 -48.17 -60.46 -52.38
N GLY A 9 -48.23 -59.66 -53.44
CA GLY A 9 -47.55 -58.35 -53.49
C GLY A 9 -48.01 -57.36 -52.42
N LYS A 10 -49.31 -57.34 -52.07
CA LYS A 10 -49.85 -56.49 -51.00
C LYS A 10 -49.33 -56.92 -49.62
N LYS A 11 -49.17 -58.22 -49.37
CA LYS A 11 -48.62 -58.75 -48.10
C LYS A 11 -47.15 -58.35 -47.93
N ILE A 12 -46.35 -58.49 -48.99
CA ILE A 12 -44.94 -58.08 -49.01
C ILE A 12 -44.80 -56.56 -48.81
N ALA A 13 -45.61 -55.76 -49.52
CA ALA A 13 -45.62 -54.31 -49.37
C ALA A 13 -46.00 -53.85 -47.95
N THR A 14 -46.92 -54.56 -47.27
CA THR A 14 -47.28 -54.24 -45.89
C THR A 14 -46.12 -54.52 -44.92
N GLY A 15 -45.42 -55.64 -45.10
CA GLY A 15 -44.25 -55.99 -44.28
C GLY A 15 -43.10 -55.00 -44.47
N PHE A 16 -42.76 -54.66 -45.72
CA PHE A 16 -41.76 -53.63 -46.01
C PHE A 16 -42.20 -52.24 -45.54
N GLY A 17 -43.48 -51.91 -45.64
CA GLY A 17 -44.02 -50.64 -45.13
C GLY A 17 -43.84 -50.48 -43.62
N VAL A 18 -44.08 -51.54 -42.85
CA VAL A 18 -43.85 -51.53 -41.39
C VAL A 18 -42.37 -51.35 -41.06
N ILE A 19 -41.46 -52.02 -41.78
CA ILE A 19 -40.01 -51.87 -41.58
C ILE A 19 -39.57 -50.44 -41.91
N ILE A 20 -40.05 -49.87 -43.01
CA ILE A 20 -39.74 -48.49 -43.40
C ILE A 20 -40.25 -47.49 -42.35
N ILE A 21 -41.46 -47.67 -41.82
CA ILE A 21 -42.00 -46.83 -40.74
C ILE A 21 -41.13 -46.92 -39.49
N LEU A 22 -40.71 -48.13 -39.09
CA LEU A 22 -39.81 -48.33 -37.95
C LEU A 22 -38.45 -47.62 -38.15
N LEU A 23 -37.89 -47.68 -39.37
CA LEU A 23 -36.64 -46.99 -39.70
C LEU A 23 -36.80 -45.47 -39.67
N ILE A 24 -37.94 -44.94 -40.13
CA ILE A 24 -38.25 -43.50 -40.06
C ILE A 24 -38.37 -43.05 -38.60
N VAL A 25 -39.04 -43.84 -37.75
CA VAL A 25 -39.17 -43.53 -36.32
C VAL A 25 -37.81 -43.56 -35.62
N LEU A 26 -36.98 -44.57 -35.88
CA LEU A 26 -35.62 -44.64 -35.35
C LEU A 26 -34.76 -43.47 -35.84
N GLY A 27 -34.89 -43.09 -37.12
CA GLY A 27 -34.23 -41.92 -37.69
C GLY A 27 -34.64 -40.63 -37.00
N ALA A 28 -35.94 -40.45 -36.73
CA ALA A 28 -36.46 -39.29 -36.02
C ALA A 28 -35.99 -39.24 -34.56
N ILE A 29 -36.01 -40.38 -33.83
CA ILE A 29 -35.52 -40.47 -32.46
C ILE A 29 -34.00 -40.21 -32.41
N SER A 30 -33.24 -40.74 -33.35
CA SER A 30 -31.79 -40.50 -33.45
C SER A 30 -31.49 -39.04 -33.75
N PHE A 31 -32.20 -38.45 -34.71
CA PHE A 31 -32.02 -37.05 -35.09
C PHE A 31 -32.38 -36.08 -33.94
N THR A 32 -33.50 -36.32 -33.26
CA THR A 32 -33.92 -35.51 -32.11
C THR A 32 -33.05 -35.75 -30.88
N GLY A 33 -32.63 -36.99 -30.63
CA GLY A 33 -31.75 -37.35 -29.52
C GLY A 33 -30.34 -36.78 -29.67
N VAL A 34 -29.73 -36.91 -30.85
CA VAL A 34 -28.41 -36.32 -31.14
C VAL A 34 -28.48 -34.80 -31.13
N GLY A 35 -29.54 -34.19 -31.68
CA GLY A 35 -29.74 -32.74 -31.61
C GLY A 35 -29.85 -32.23 -30.18
N GLY A 36 -30.55 -32.95 -29.30
CA GLY A 36 -30.63 -32.63 -27.87
C GLY A 36 -29.27 -32.74 -27.15
N ILE A 37 -28.47 -33.76 -27.48
CA ILE A 37 -27.13 -33.93 -26.92
C ILE A 37 -26.19 -32.80 -27.37
N VAL A 38 -26.25 -32.40 -28.64
CA VAL A 38 -25.40 -31.32 -29.18
C VAL A 38 -25.77 -29.96 -28.58
N ASN A 39 -27.06 -29.66 -28.41
CA ASN A 39 -27.50 -28.42 -27.76
C ASN A 39 -27.06 -28.36 -26.29
N ASN A 40 -27.22 -29.45 -25.53
CA ASN A 40 -26.74 -29.53 -24.15
C ASN A 40 -25.21 -29.42 -24.08
N ALA A 41 -24.48 -29.97 -25.07
CA ALA A 41 -23.04 -29.84 -25.14
C ALA A 41 -22.59 -28.40 -25.42
N SER A 42 -23.31 -27.66 -26.28
CA SER A 42 -23.06 -26.23 -26.52
C SER A 42 -23.25 -25.41 -25.25
N GLU A 43 -24.35 -25.63 -24.53
CA GLU A 43 -24.67 -24.91 -23.29
C GLU A 43 -23.60 -25.14 -22.21
N VAL A 44 -23.07 -26.36 -22.09
CA VAL A 44 -21.97 -26.68 -21.16
C VAL A 44 -20.64 -26.06 -21.61
N ILE A 45 -20.36 -26.01 -22.91
CA ILE A 45 -19.13 -25.40 -23.46
C ILE A 45 -19.14 -23.88 -23.24
N ASP A 46 -20.28 -23.22 -23.50
CA ASP A 46 -20.41 -21.77 -23.35
C ASP A 46 -20.38 -21.35 -21.86
N GLY A 47 -20.99 -22.15 -20.97
CA GLY A 47 -20.88 -21.95 -19.52
C GLY A 47 -19.45 -22.11 -18.99
N THR A 48 -18.73 -23.14 -19.46
CA THR A 48 -17.32 -23.35 -19.07
C THR A 48 -16.41 -22.22 -19.56
N SER A 49 -16.72 -21.64 -20.72
CA SER A 49 -16.00 -20.48 -21.25
C SER A 49 -16.22 -19.23 -20.39
N LEU A 50 -17.47 -18.97 -20.00
CA LEU A 50 -17.82 -17.85 -19.12
C LEU A 50 -17.14 -17.97 -17.74
N ASP A 51 -17.18 -19.16 -17.14
CA ASP A 51 -16.48 -19.43 -15.87
C ASP A 51 -14.98 -19.15 -15.98
N GLY A 52 -14.35 -19.59 -17.08
CA GLY A 52 -12.94 -19.34 -17.34
C GLY A 52 -12.61 -17.85 -17.48
N GLU A 53 -13.46 -17.08 -18.16
CA GLU A 53 -13.30 -15.63 -18.27
C GLU A 53 -13.41 -14.94 -16.91
N LEU A 54 -14.45 -15.26 -16.13
CA LEU A 54 -14.70 -14.68 -14.81
C LEU A 54 -13.58 -15.03 -13.81
N ALA A 55 -13.12 -16.29 -13.81
CA ALA A 55 -11.98 -16.71 -13.00
C ALA A 55 -10.70 -15.95 -13.35
N GLN A 56 -10.45 -15.68 -14.65
CA GLN A 56 -9.32 -14.86 -15.04
C GLN A 56 -9.45 -13.41 -14.53
N LYS A 57 -10.66 -12.83 -14.51
CA LYS A 57 -10.90 -11.50 -13.95
C LYS A 57 -10.66 -11.44 -12.46
N GLU A 58 -10.98 -12.50 -11.73
CA GLU A 58 -10.64 -12.61 -10.31
C GLU A 58 -9.11 -12.61 -10.12
N VAL A 59 -8.38 -13.42 -10.89
CA VAL A 59 -6.91 -13.46 -10.86
C VAL A 59 -6.31 -12.09 -11.18
N ASP A 60 -6.86 -11.35 -12.15
CA ASP A 60 -6.42 -10.00 -12.47
C ASP A 60 -6.56 -9.06 -11.25
N HIS A 61 -7.65 -9.17 -10.49
CA HIS A 61 -7.86 -8.37 -9.27
C HIS A 61 -7.00 -8.82 -8.09
N LEU A 62 -6.67 -10.12 -8.00
CA LEU A 62 -5.69 -10.62 -7.03
C LEU A 62 -4.30 -10.06 -7.30
N ASN A 63 -3.89 -9.95 -8.57
CA ASN A 63 -2.64 -9.30 -8.93
C ASN A 63 -2.68 -7.79 -8.66
N TRP A 64 -3.80 -7.14 -8.97
CA TRP A 64 -4.01 -5.72 -8.68
C TRP A 64 -3.88 -5.42 -7.17
N ILE A 65 -4.50 -6.22 -6.29
CA ILE A 65 -4.39 -6.01 -4.84
C ILE A 65 -2.98 -6.31 -4.32
N MET A 66 -2.26 -7.26 -4.94
CA MET A 66 -0.85 -7.50 -4.62
C MET A 66 0.00 -6.25 -4.91
N ASP A 67 -0.26 -5.54 -6.00
CA ASP A 67 0.45 -4.29 -6.31
C ASP A 67 0.10 -3.16 -5.33
N VAL A 68 -1.15 -3.08 -4.89
CA VAL A 68 -1.52 -2.17 -3.78
C VAL A 68 -0.80 -2.55 -2.48
N ASN A 69 -0.69 -3.84 -2.16
CA ASN A 69 0.02 -4.31 -0.97
C ASN A 69 1.54 -4.05 -1.05
N LYS A 70 2.16 -4.14 -2.23
CA LYS A 70 3.58 -3.84 -2.42
C LYS A 70 3.91 -2.41 -1.96
N LEU A 71 3.10 -1.41 -2.33
CA LEU A 71 3.26 -0.04 -1.82
C LEU A 71 3.31 0.02 -0.28
N LEU A 72 2.48 -0.78 0.38
CA LEU A 72 2.31 -0.75 1.83
C LEU A 72 3.34 -1.58 2.59
N ALA A 73 3.99 -2.54 1.93
CA ALA A 73 4.89 -3.50 2.56
C ALA A 73 6.36 -3.34 2.14
N ASP A 74 6.62 -2.92 0.90
CA ASP A 74 7.96 -2.78 0.34
C ASP A 74 8.49 -1.36 0.57
N PRO A 75 9.63 -1.17 1.27
CA PRO A 75 10.22 0.15 1.48
C PRO A 75 10.75 0.81 0.20
N GLU A 76 10.99 0.03 -0.87
CA GLU A 76 11.50 0.56 -2.15
C GLU A 76 10.36 1.09 -3.06
N VAL A 77 9.11 0.78 -2.73
CA VAL A 77 7.93 1.19 -3.52
C VAL A 77 7.29 2.43 -2.89
N ASN A 78 7.46 3.57 -3.57
CA ASN A 78 7.00 4.87 -3.07
C ASN A 78 5.77 5.43 -3.80
N GLU A 79 5.37 4.81 -4.91
CA GLU A 79 4.24 5.23 -5.72
C GLU A 79 3.32 4.06 -6.09
N LEU A 80 2.02 4.36 -6.17
CA LEU A 80 1.02 3.38 -6.57
C LEU A 80 0.72 3.51 -8.07
N HIS A 81 1.04 2.44 -8.80
CA HIS A 81 0.78 2.28 -10.23
C HIS A 81 -0.25 1.17 -10.47
N VAL A 82 -1.51 1.44 -10.19
CA VAL A 82 -2.63 0.52 -10.49
C VAL A 82 -3.75 1.29 -11.18
N GLU A 83 -4.60 0.58 -11.92
CA GLU A 83 -5.81 1.18 -12.52
C GLU A 83 -6.80 1.55 -11.43
N THR A 84 -7.27 2.80 -11.45
CA THR A 84 -8.20 3.36 -10.46
C THR A 84 -9.59 3.64 -11.03
N ASP A 85 -9.75 3.56 -12.35
CA ASP A 85 -11.04 3.60 -13.01
C ASP A 85 -11.59 2.17 -13.12
N HIS A 86 -12.65 1.89 -12.36
CA HIS A 86 -13.31 0.58 -12.33
C HIS A 86 -13.93 0.17 -13.66
N THR A 87 -14.05 1.06 -14.65
CA THR A 87 -14.55 0.73 -16.00
C THR A 87 -13.43 0.36 -16.96
N GLN A 88 -12.17 0.68 -16.63
CA GLN A 88 -11.02 0.49 -17.53
C GLN A 88 -10.22 -0.79 -17.25
N CYS A 89 -10.42 -1.41 -16.08
CA CYS A 89 -9.83 -2.70 -15.77
C CYS A 89 -10.41 -3.82 -16.66
N GLY A 90 -9.74 -4.97 -16.70
CA GLY A 90 -10.14 -6.10 -17.56
C GLY A 90 -11.55 -6.61 -17.26
N PHE A 91 -12.00 -6.54 -16.00
CA PHE A 91 -13.36 -6.88 -15.61
C PHE A 91 -14.34 -5.74 -15.91
N GLY A 92 -13.98 -4.49 -15.62
CA GLY A 92 -14.80 -3.31 -15.91
C GLY A 92 -15.19 -3.22 -17.38
N LYS A 93 -14.21 -3.37 -18.28
CA LYS A 93 -14.46 -3.38 -19.74
C LYS A 93 -15.43 -4.48 -20.17
N TRP A 94 -15.38 -5.63 -19.49
CA TRP A 94 -16.28 -6.75 -19.73
C TRP A 94 -17.68 -6.50 -19.15
N LEU A 95 -17.75 -6.07 -17.88
CA LEU A 95 -18.96 -5.82 -17.10
C LEU A 95 -19.82 -4.68 -17.67
N PHE A 96 -19.20 -3.71 -18.33
CA PHE A 96 -19.90 -2.60 -18.99
C PHE A 96 -19.92 -2.73 -20.53
N GLY A 97 -19.44 -3.85 -21.07
CA GLY A 97 -19.33 -4.12 -22.51
C GLY A 97 -20.42 -5.03 -23.07
N GLU A 98 -20.29 -5.38 -24.36
CA GLU A 98 -21.23 -6.30 -25.03
C GLU A 98 -21.15 -7.73 -24.48
N ALA A 99 -19.98 -8.17 -24.01
CA ALA A 99 -19.77 -9.50 -23.46
C ALA A 99 -20.71 -9.84 -22.29
N ARG A 100 -21.00 -8.85 -21.42
CA ARG A 100 -22.03 -9.01 -20.37
C ARG A 100 -23.41 -9.30 -20.97
N LYS A 101 -23.82 -8.58 -22.00
CA LYS A 101 -25.16 -8.75 -22.60
C LYS A 101 -25.32 -10.12 -23.26
N GLU A 102 -24.24 -10.59 -23.89
CA GLU A 102 -24.17 -11.95 -24.42
C GLU A 102 -24.32 -12.96 -23.28
N ALA A 103 -23.52 -12.83 -22.22
CA ALA A 103 -23.59 -13.70 -21.05
C ALA A 103 -24.99 -13.72 -20.39
N GLU A 104 -25.64 -12.56 -20.24
CA GLU A 104 -27.01 -12.44 -19.71
C GLU A 104 -28.07 -13.05 -20.65
N THR A 105 -27.80 -13.17 -21.95
CA THR A 105 -28.69 -13.85 -22.89
C THR A 105 -28.60 -15.36 -22.74
N PHE A 106 -27.38 -15.88 -22.53
CA PHE A 106 -27.14 -17.31 -22.33
C PHE A 106 -27.53 -17.79 -20.93
N VAL A 107 -27.27 -16.98 -19.90
CA VAL A 107 -27.54 -17.32 -18.50
C VAL A 107 -28.30 -16.17 -17.81
N PRO A 108 -29.63 -16.01 -18.05
CA PRO A 108 -30.38 -14.87 -17.54
C PRO A 108 -30.34 -14.65 -16.01
N SER A 109 -30.04 -15.70 -15.23
CA SER A 109 -29.92 -15.60 -13.77
C SER A 109 -28.72 -14.77 -13.31
N ILE A 110 -27.66 -14.62 -14.12
CA ILE A 110 -26.46 -13.87 -13.70
C ILE A 110 -26.66 -12.35 -13.70
N ALA A 111 -27.70 -11.85 -14.39
CA ALA A 111 -27.92 -10.42 -14.55
C ALA A 111 -28.03 -9.66 -13.20
N SER A 112 -28.73 -10.26 -12.23
CA SER A 112 -28.84 -9.69 -10.87
C SER A 112 -27.51 -9.73 -10.13
N ILE A 113 -26.77 -10.83 -10.26
CA ILE A 113 -25.47 -11.02 -9.60
C ILE A 113 -24.45 -10.00 -10.12
N LEU A 114 -24.33 -9.87 -11.45
CA LEU A 114 -23.46 -8.88 -12.10
C LEU A 114 -23.84 -7.45 -11.71
N LYS A 115 -25.14 -7.15 -11.58
CA LYS A 115 -25.59 -5.85 -11.11
C LYS A 115 -25.15 -5.56 -9.67
N ASP A 116 -25.25 -6.56 -8.80
CA ASP A 116 -24.85 -6.44 -7.39
C ASP A 116 -23.34 -6.32 -7.19
N ILE A 117 -22.54 -6.72 -8.19
CA ILE A 117 -21.07 -6.59 -8.18
C ILE A 117 -20.60 -5.17 -8.55
N GLU A 118 -21.37 -4.41 -9.32
CA GLU A 118 -20.95 -3.09 -9.84
C GLU A 118 -20.49 -2.15 -8.72
N GLU A 119 -21.23 -2.09 -7.61
CA GLU A 119 -20.96 -1.19 -6.50
C GLU A 119 -19.73 -1.58 -5.67
N PRO A 120 -19.59 -2.82 -5.16
CA PRO A 120 -18.37 -3.22 -4.44
C PRO A 120 -17.12 -3.13 -5.32
N HIS A 121 -17.22 -3.40 -6.62
CA HIS A 121 -16.13 -3.22 -7.57
C HIS A 121 -15.74 -1.74 -7.75
N ARG A 122 -16.73 -0.83 -7.89
CA ARG A 122 -16.48 0.62 -7.93
C ARG A 122 -15.78 1.09 -6.65
N LEU A 123 -16.30 0.70 -5.49
CA LEU A 123 -15.74 1.05 -4.18
C LEU A 123 -14.33 0.49 -3.97
N LEU A 124 -14.04 -0.70 -4.52
CA LEU A 124 -12.71 -1.32 -4.47
C LEU A 124 -11.68 -0.41 -5.16
N HIS A 125 -11.97 0.06 -6.37
CA HIS A 125 -11.08 0.99 -7.08
C HIS A 125 -10.99 2.37 -6.40
N GLU A 126 -12.09 2.89 -5.85
CA GLU A 126 -12.06 4.12 -5.06
C GLU A 126 -11.18 3.99 -3.80
N SER A 127 -11.11 2.79 -3.21
CA SER A 127 -10.22 2.54 -2.07
C SER A 127 -8.74 2.73 -2.43
N ALA A 128 -8.32 2.35 -3.66
CA ALA A 128 -6.96 2.60 -4.13
C ALA A 128 -6.68 4.10 -4.34
N ILE A 129 -7.66 4.87 -4.80
CA ILE A 129 -7.55 6.35 -4.87
C ILE A 129 -7.34 6.92 -3.47
N ALA A 130 -8.11 6.45 -2.49
CA ALA A 130 -7.99 6.87 -1.10
C ALA A 130 -6.64 6.49 -0.48
N ILE A 131 -6.13 5.29 -0.77
CA ILE A 131 -4.78 4.84 -0.39
C ILE A 131 -3.72 5.75 -1.01
N LYS A 132 -3.77 5.99 -2.32
CA LYS A 132 -2.81 6.86 -3.03
C LYS A 132 -2.78 8.28 -2.45
N LYS A 133 -3.95 8.82 -2.07
CA LYS A 133 -4.05 10.14 -1.45
C LYS A 133 -3.45 10.18 -0.04
N ALA A 134 -3.70 9.14 0.76
CA ALA A 134 -3.28 9.06 2.15
C ALA A 134 -1.79 8.67 2.30
N TYR A 135 -1.29 7.80 1.44
CA TYR A 135 0.04 7.22 1.54
C TYR A 135 1.14 8.28 1.51
N ARG A 136 2.11 8.12 2.40
CA ARG A 136 3.37 8.84 2.42
C ARG A 136 4.46 7.83 2.72
N ALA A 137 5.57 7.90 1.99
CA ALA A 137 6.77 7.16 2.36
C ALA A 137 7.30 7.73 3.68
N ALA A 138 7.73 6.88 4.61
CA ALA A 138 8.19 7.30 5.93
C ALA A 138 9.25 6.35 6.48
N ASP A 139 10.36 6.91 6.98
CA ASP A 139 11.32 6.14 7.78
C ASP A 139 10.82 6.09 9.23
N ARG A 140 10.34 4.92 9.64
CA ARG A 140 9.75 4.68 10.96
C ARG A 140 10.73 4.87 12.11
N THR A 141 12.04 4.87 11.84
CA THR A 141 13.09 5.00 12.85
C THR A 141 13.53 6.44 13.04
N LEU A 142 13.28 7.31 12.06
CA LEU A 142 13.79 8.67 12.04
C LEU A 142 13.21 9.57 13.15
N PRO A 143 11.87 9.61 13.41
CA PRO A 143 11.34 10.42 14.51
C PRO A 143 11.96 10.04 15.87
N THR A 144 12.08 8.74 16.14
CA THR A 144 12.67 8.24 17.39
C THR A 144 14.16 8.55 17.49
N PHE A 145 14.88 8.47 16.37
CA PHE A 145 16.28 8.85 16.32
C PHE A 145 16.44 10.34 16.66
N LEU A 146 15.69 11.23 16.02
CA LEU A 146 15.75 12.67 16.26
C LEU A 146 15.39 13.03 17.71
N ALA A 147 14.30 12.46 18.24
CA ALA A 147 13.90 12.67 19.64
C ALA A 147 14.99 12.23 20.64
N ARG A 148 15.65 11.09 20.36
CA ARG A 148 16.79 10.65 21.19
C ARG A 148 17.94 11.66 21.12
N LYS A 149 18.27 12.18 19.94
CA LYS A 149 19.34 13.17 19.79
C LYS A 149 19.01 14.48 20.50
N GLU A 150 17.75 14.92 20.48
CA GLU A 150 17.29 16.06 21.27
C GLU A 150 17.56 15.86 22.76
N ILE A 151 17.12 14.73 23.32
CA ILE A 151 17.31 14.38 24.73
C ILE A 151 18.80 14.32 25.11
N GLU A 152 19.64 13.75 24.25
CA GLU A 152 21.09 13.70 24.48
C GLU A 152 21.72 15.09 24.55
N HIS A 153 21.31 16.04 23.71
CA HIS A 153 21.80 17.43 23.76
C HIS A 153 21.28 18.19 24.99
N LEU A 154 20.02 17.95 25.39
CA LEU A 154 19.46 18.49 26.63
C LEU A 154 20.25 18.00 27.86
N ALA A 155 20.50 16.69 27.95
CA ALA A 155 21.29 16.10 29.04
C ALA A 155 22.74 16.61 29.04
N TRP A 156 23.32 16.82 27.86
CA TRP A 156 24.66 17.41 27.73
C TRP A 156 24.71 18.86 28.24
N ALA A 157 23.71 19.69 27.94
CA ALA A 157 23.62 21.05 28.44
C ALA A 157 23.38 21.09 29.96
N GLU A 158 22.54 20.20 30.49
CA GLU A 158 22.32 20.03 31.94
C GLU A 158 23.63 19.68 32.66
N ALA A 159 24.43 18.76 32.10
CA ALA A 159 25.72 18.40 32.67
C ALA A 159 26.69 19.59 32.72
N ILE A 160 26.68 20.47 31.71
CA ILE A 160 27.46 21.72 31.74
C ILE A 160 26.96 22.63 32.86
N GLN A 161 25.65 22.82 32.98
CA GLN A 161 25.04 23.64 34.02
C GLN A 161 25.41 23.15 35.42
N GLU A 162 25.35 21.84 35.67
CA GLU A 162 25.73 21.22 36.94
C GLU A 162 27.18 21.57 37.31
N LYS A 163 28.12 21.46 36.35
CA LYS A 163 29.53 21.81 36.57
C LYS A 163 29.75 23.27 36.92
N LEU A 164 28.96 24.17 36.32
CA LEU A 164 28.97 25.59 36.67
C LEU A 164 28.47 25.83 38.10
N LEU A 165 27.37 25.19 38.50
CA LEU A 165 26.77 25.33 39.83
C LEU A 165 27.70 24.82 40.96
N ILE A 166 28.42 23.71 40.73
CA ILE A 166 29.37 23.17 41.72
C ILE A 166 30.75 23.84 41.67
N ASN A 167 30.88 24.94 40.92
CA ASN A 167 32.11 25.75 40.87
C ASN A 167 33.35 24.99 40.35
N SER A 168 33.16 23.99 39.48
CA SER A 168 34.25 23.20 38.90
C SER A 168 35.22 24.09 38.12
N GLU A 169 36.53 23.87 38.27
CA GLU A 169 37.56 24.63 37.55
C GLU A 169 37.59 24.30 36.05
N LYS A 170 37.02 23.14 35.66
CA LYS A 170 36.91 22.70 34.25
C LYS A 170 35.63 21.92 34.01
N ILE A 171 35.17 21.95 32.76
CA ILE A 171 34.14 21.05 32.24
C ILE A 171 34.87 19.83 31.68
N GLU A 172 35.32 18.94 32.56
CA GLU A 172 35.74 17.58 32.18
C GLU A 172 34.50 16.69 32.22
N THR A 173 33.68 16.75 31.18
CA THR A 173 32.54 15.84 31.09
C THR A 173 33.03 14.52 30.53
N GLN A 174 33.56 13.65 31.39
CA GLN A 174 33.72 12.22 31.08
C GLN A 174 32.43 11.48 31.46
N THR A 175 31.46 11.41 30.54
CA THR A 175 30.42 10.35 30.46
C THR A 175 29.64 10.49 29.13
N ASP A 176 30.21 9.93 28.07
CA ASP A 176 29.61 9.31 26.86
C ASP A 176 28.74 10.04 25.81
N HIS A 177 28.59 11.36 25.81
CA HIS A 177 28.20 12.11 24.56
C HIS A 177 29.21 13.21 24.22
N THR A 178 30.25 13.31 25.05
CA THR A 178 31.24 14.38 25.16
C THR A 178 32.59 13.99 24.55
N GLN A 179 32.69 12.79 23.98
CA GLN A 179 33.86 12.34 23.21
C GLN A 179 34.10 13.19 21.96
N CYS A 180 33.15 14.05 21.60
CA CYS A 180 33.32 15.01 20.53
C CYS A 180 34.30 16.16 20.89
N ASN A 181 34.68 16.36 22.16
CA ASN A 181 35.49 17.52 22.57
C ASN A 181 34.88 18.85 22.09
N PHE A 182 33.56 18.97 22.24
CA PHE A 182 32.75 20.08 21.72
C PHE A 182 32.81 20.27 20.20
N ASP A 183 33.25 19.26 19.44
CA ASP A 183 33.22 19.30 17.97
C ASP A 183 31.85 18.82 17.46
N PRO A 184 31.06 19.69 16.81
CA PRO A 184 29.73 19.31 16.31
C PRO A 184 29.80 18.14 15.31
N LYS A 185 30.92 17.94 14.60
CA LYS A 185 31.04 16.87 13.60
C LYS A 185 31.39 15.51 14.21
N LYS A 186 31.75 15.47 15.48
CA LYS A 186 32.13 14.24 16.19
C LYS A 186 31.04 13.75 17.14
N CYS A 187 29.97 14.50 17.34
CA CYS A 187 28.80 13.98 18.05
C CYS A 187 28.05 12.97 17.16
N GLU A 188 27.28 12.06 17.76
CA GLU A 188 26.56 11.03 16.98
C GLU A 188 25.61 11.66 15.94
N PHE A 189 24.98 12.79 16.28
CA PHE A 189 24.13 13.53 15.36
C PHE A 189 24.92 14.10 14.16
N GLY A 190 26.06 14.75 14.40
CA GLY A 190 26.89 15.30 13.34
C GLY A 190 27.50 14.24 12.42
N ILE A 191 27.93 13.10 12.99
CA ILE A 191 28.39 11.95 12.20
C ILE A 191 27.25 11.40 11.34
N TRP A 192 26.06 11.27 11.92
CA TRP A 192 24.87 10.79 11.23
C TRP A 192 24.46 11.73 10.09
N LEU A 193 24.53 13.04 10.29
CA LEU A 193 24.19 14.07 9.30
C LEU A 193 25.08 13.97 8.04
N GLU A 194 26.29 13.43 8.19
CA GLU A 194 27.22 13.19 7.09
C GLU A 194 27.04 11.83 6.39
N SER A 195 26.17 10.95 6.90
CA SER A 195 25.96 9.62 6.34
C SER A 195 25.28 9.63 4.97
N GLU A 196 25.67 8.69 4.10
CA GLU A 196 25.04 8.56 2.77
C GLU A 196 23.55 8.26 2.86
N LYS A 197 23.11 7.52 3.89
CA LYS A 197 21.69 7.21 4.10
C LYS A 197 20.85 8.47 4.24
N ILE A 198 21.22 9.39 5.14
CA ILE A 198 20.41 10.61 5.35
C ILE A 198 20.54 11.58 4.19
N LYS A 199 21.71 11.67 3.55
CA LYS A 199 21.89 12.48 2.33
C LYS A 199 20.97 12.00 1.20
N GLY A 200 20.84 10.67 1.04
CA GLY A 200 19.88 10.08 0.11
C GLY A 200 18.43 10.45 0.42
N LEU A 201 18.02 10.37 1.68
CA LEU A 201 16.68 10.75 2.12
C LEU A 201 16.41 12.26 1.92
N MET A 202 17.35 13.13 2.30
CA MET A 202 17.25 14.58 2.10
C MET A 202 17.12 14.96 0.61
N ASN A 203 17.74 14.20 -0.30
CA ASN A 203 17.58 14.43 -1.74
C ASN A 203 16.16 14.10 -2.25
N GLN A 204 15.47 13.17 -1.58
CA GLN A 204 14.13 12.73 -1.94
C GLN A 204 13.04 13.50 -1.18
N ASP A 205 13.39 14.09 -0.04
CA ASP A 205 12.48 14.84 0.83
C ASP A 205 12.97 16.29 1.05
N PRO A 206 12.44 17.26 0.28
CA PRO A 206 12.80 18.66 0.43
C PRO A 206 12.45 19.28 1.79
N ALA A 207 11.40 18.78 2.46
CA ALA A 207 10.97 19.32 3.76
C ALA A 207 11.95 18.88 4.85
N LEU A 208 12.31 17.61 4.88
CA LEU A 208 13.34 17.07 5.76
C LEU A 208 14.70 17.74 5.51
N ASN A 209 15.08 17.90 4.23
CA ASN A 209 16.33 18.59 3.85
C ASN A 209 16.39 20.02 4.39
N LYS A 210 15.28 20.77 4.27
CA LYS A 210 15.20 22.12 4.80
C LYS A 210 15.40 22.14 6.31
N ALA A 211 14.76 21.24 7.06
CA ALA A 211 14.87 21.16 8.51
C ALA A 211 16.31 20.79 8.95
N LEU A 212 16.87 19.73 8.38
CA LEU A 212 18.22 19.25 8.74
C LEU A 212 19.35 20.17 8.24
N THR A 213 19.12 20.98 7.20
CA THR A 213 20.07 22.03 6.83
C THR A 213 20.01 23.20 7.81
N ALA A 214 18.80 23.57 8.25
CA ALA A 214 18.60 24.69 9.18
C ALA A 214 19.21 24.43 10.56
N VAL A 215 19.27 23.18 11.02
CA VAL A 215 19.83 22.85 12.34
C VAL A 215 21.34 23.05 12.42
N LYS A 216 22.06 23.08 11.30
CA LYS A 216 23.53 23.05 11.28
C LYS A 216 24.15 24.24 11.99
N GLU A 217 23.70 25.45 11.67
CA GLU A 217 24.23 26.68 12.28
C GLU A 217 23.98 26.77 13.80
N PRO A 218 22.74 26.61 14.30
CA PRO A 218 22.50 26.65 15.75
C PRO A 218 23.16 25.48 16.48
N HIS A 219 23.29 24.30 15.86
CA HIS A 219 24.02 23.17 16.42
C HIS A 219 25.53 23.46 16.57
N ASP A 220 26.16 24.00 15.52
CA ASP A 220 27.57 24.39 15.56
C ASP A 220 27.80 25.48 16.63
N ALA A 221 26.90 26.46 16.71
CA ALA A 221 26.95 27.53 17.72
C ALA A 221 26.71 27.03 19.16
N LEU A 222 25.85 26.02 19.34
CA LEU A 222 25.64 25.36 20.62
C LEU A 222 26.94 24.69 21.10
N HIS A 223 27.61 23.95 20.22
CA HIS A 223 28.90 23.33 20.52
C HIS A 223 30.01 24.38 20.79
N GLU A 224 30.08 25.43 19.98
CA GLU A 224 31.02 26.56 20.20
C GLU A 224 30.79 27.23 21.56
N SER A 225 29.55 27.35 22.01
CA SER A 225 29.24 27.94 23.31
C SER A 225 29.91 27.19 24.47
N ALA A 226 29.99 25.86 24.40
CA ALA A 226 30.66 25.06 25.42
C ALA A 226 32.19 25.26 25.43
N VAL A 227 32.80 25.46 24.24
CA VAL A 227 34.22 25.84 24.15
C VAL A 227 34.46 27.17 24.86
N LEU A 228 33.62 28.17 24.59
CA LEU A 228 33.73 29.49 25.21
C LEU A 228 33.55 29.44 26.74
N ILE A 229 32.64 28.60 27.23
CA ILE A 229 32.45 28.38 28.68
C ILE A 229 33.73 27.78 29.28
N ASN A 230 34.29 26.75 28.64
CA ASN A 230 35.50 26.10 29.13
C ASN A 230 36.71 27.05 29.14
N ASP A 231 36.84 27.90 28.13
CA ASP A 231 37.88 28.94 28.08
C ASP A 231 37.72 29.97 29.20
N ALA A 232 36.49 30.42 29.48
CA ALA A 232 36.20 31.34 30.58
C ALA A 232 36.55 30.73 31.95
N LEU A 233 36.24 29.44 32.16
CA LEU A 233 36.61 28.71 33.37
C LEU A 233 38.13 28.55 33.51
N ASN A 234 38.84 28.23 32.43
CA ASN A 234 40.31 28.15 32.44
C ASN A 234 40.98 29.50 32.79
N MET A 235 40.32 30.62 32.48
CA MET A 235 40.75 31.97 32.88
C MET A 235 40.30 32.36 34.30
N GLY A 236 39.58 31.49 35.02
CA GLY A 236 39.02 31.76 36.34
C GLY A 236 37.81 32.70 36.35
N ASN A 237 37.22 33.01 35.19
CA ASN A 237 36.11 33.95 35.04
C ASN A 237 34.76 33.23 35.02
N LYS A 238 34.25 32.94 36.22
CA LYS A 238 33.00 32.19 36.42
C LYS A 238 31.75 32.95 36.01
N ASP A 239 31.69 34.26 36.29
CA ASP A 239 30.55 35.10 35.90
C ASP A 239 30.38 35.13 34.37
N LEU A 240 31.51 35.16 33.63
CA LEU A 240 31.49 35.07 32.18
C LEU A 240 31.00 33.68 31.71
N ALA A 241 31.47 32.60 32.33
CA ALA A 241 31.05 31.24 32.00
C ALA A 241 29.52 31.06 32.18
N GLU A 242 28.96 31.53 33.30
CA GLU A 242 27.52 31.51 33.54
C GLU A 242 26.73 32.39 32.56
N SER A 243 27.27 33.57 32.23
CA SER A 243 26.65 34.47 31.25
C SER A 243 26.62 33.86 29.84
N ILE A 244 27.68 33.15 29.43
CA ILE A 244 27.71 32.45 28.15
C ILE A 244 26.69 31.33 28.14
N PHE A 245 26.59 30.54 29.22
CA PHE A 245 25.59 29.47 29.31
C PHE A 245 24.16 30.01 29.11
N LYS A 246 23.77 31.01 29.89
CA LYS A 246 22.41 31.59 29.84
C LYS A 246 22.11 32.27 28.51
N ASN A 247 23.06 33.01 27.95
CA ASN A 247 22.79 33.84 26.76
C ASN A 247 23.07 33.15 25.43
N LYS A 248 23.91 32.11 25.42
CA LYS A 248 24.29 31.37 24.20
C LYS A 248 23.83 29.92 24.26
N THR A 249 24.25 29.15 25.27
CA THR A 249 23.96 27.71 25.32
C THR A 249 22.45 27.46 25.38
N GLU A 250 21.72 28.09 26.31
CA GLU A 250 20.26 27.93 26.42
C GLU A 250 19.56 28.36 25.13
N LYS A 251 19.95 29.50 24.55
CA LYS A 251 19.38 30.02 23.30
C LYS A 251 19.56 29.04 22.14
N TYR A 252 20.79 28.59 21.87
CA TYR A 252 21.04 27.70 20.73
C TYR A 252 20.49 26.29 20.96
N LEU A 253 20.39 25.85 22.21
CA LEU A 253 19.72 24.61 22.57
C LEU A 253 18.22 24.68 22.26
N GLU A 254 17.56 25.79 22.61
CA GLU A 254 16.16 26.04 22.25
C GLU A 254 15.96 26.07 20.73
N GLU A 255 16.85 26.73 19.98
CA GLU A 255 16.81 26.75 18.52
C GLU A 255 16.97 25.34 17.92
N VAL A 256 17.92 24.54 18.41
CA VAL A 256 18.12 23.15 17.95
C VAL A 256 16.91 22.28 18.28
N ALA A 257 16.40 22.35 19.52
CA ALA A 257 15.24 21.59 19.97
C ALA A 257 14.00 21.93 19.13
N GLY A 258 13.72 23.20 18.88
CA GLY A 258 12.59 23.63 18.04
C GLY A 258 12.68 23.16 16.60
N ILE A 259 13.89 23.00 16.04
CA ILE A 259 14.08 22.42 14.70
C ILE A 259 13.89 20.90 14.72
N PHE A 260 14.36 20.21 15.76
CA PHE A 260 14.13 18.78 15.94
C PHE A 260 12.64 18.47 16.10
N GLU A 261 11.91 19.22 16.92
CA GLU A 261 10.46 19.08 17.09
C GLU A 261 9.73 19.20 15.74
N GLN A 262 10.05 20.24 14.95
CA GLN A 262 9.48 20.41 13.61
C GLN A 262 9.78 19.24 12.66
N ALA A 263 11.00 18.71 12.69
CA ALA A 263 11.39 17.56 11.89
C ALA A 263 10.67 16.27 12.35
N ILE A 264 10.56 16.07 13.67
CA ILE A 264 9.86 14.94 14.28
C ILE A 264 8.37 14.97 13.92
N ASP A 265 7.72 16.12 14.04
CA ASP A 265 6.31 16.30 13.69
C ASP A 265 6.05 16.04 12.21
N TYR A 266 6.95 16.52 11.35
CA TYR A 266 6.90 16.24 9.92
C TYR A 266 6.98 14.74 9.64
N GLU A 267 7.98 14.04 10.17
CA GLU A 267 8.16 12.59 9.97
C GLU A 267 7.02 11.75 10.58
N ASN A 268 6.47 12.18 11.72
CA ASN A 268 5.27 11.59 12.31
C ASN A 268 4.06 11.76 11.39
N SER A 269 3.92 12.91 10.71
CA SER A 269 2.85 13.14 9.74
C SER A 269 2.93 12.18 8.54
N LEU A 270 4.15 11.87 8.08
CA LEU A 270 4.38 10.87 7.02
C LEU A 270 4.00 9.48 7.50
N SER A 271 4.44 9.10 8.71
CA SER A 271 4.12 7.82 9.35
C SER A 271 2.60 7.64 9.53
N ASN A 272 1.88 8.71 9.91
CA ASN A 272 0.42 8.73 10.02
C ASN A 272 -0.26 8.56 8.65
N GLY A 273 0.27 9.17 7.60
CA GLY A 273 -0.20 8.98 6.23
C GLY A 273 -0.12 7.51 5.78
N ARG A 274 1.03 6.87 6.04
CA ARG A 274 1.22 5.42 5.77
C ARG A 274 0.26 4.56 6.60
N ALA A 275 0.14 4.82 7.90
CA ALA A 275 -0.76 4.07 8.78
C ALA A 275 -2.22 4.18 8.32
N LYS A 276 -2.65 5.37 7.90
CA LYS A 276 -3.97 5.60 7.33
C LYS A 276 -4.20 4.81 6.04
N ALA A 277 -3.19 4.76 5.15
CA ALA A 277 -3.26 3.95 3.93
C ALA A 277 -3.41 2.44 4.24
N ILE A 278 -2.68 1.93 5.23
CA ILE A 278 -2.81 0.55 5.71
C ILE A 278 -4.21 0.30 6.30
N SER A 279 -4.76 1.24 7.07
CA SER A 279 -6.13 1.15 7.59
C SER A 279 -7.15 1.03 6.46
N ILE A 280 -7.06 1.88 5.43
CA ILE A 280 -7.96 1.83 4.26
C ILE A 280 -7.85 0.48 3.56
N PHE A 281 -6.63 -0.04 3.37
CA PHE A 281 -6.42 -1.34 2.74
C PHE A 281 -7.09 -2.48 3.51
N LYS A 282 -6.94 -2.49 4.84
CA LYS A 282 -7.50 -3.53 5.70
C LYS A 282 -9.01 -3.42 5.86
N GLU A 283 -9.52 -2.21 6.01
CA GLU A 283 -10.93 -1.95 6.38
C GLU A 283 -11.84 -1.76 5.17
N LYS A 284 -11.28 -1.44 3.99
CA LYS A 284 -12.05 -1.23 2.75
C LYS A 284 -11.60 -2.15 1.63
N THR A 285 -10.34 -2.07 1.21
CA THR A 285 -9.88 -2.78 0.00
C THR A 285 -10.04 -4.30 0.13
N THR A 286 -9.61 -4.88 1.25
CA THR A 286 -9.68 -6.34 1.45
C THR A 286 -11.14 -6.84 1.55
N PRO A 287 -12.03 -6.24 2.37
CA PRO A 287 -13.43 -6.63 2.40
C PRO A 287 -14.15 -6.46 1.06
N LEU A 288 -13.92 -5.36 0.34
CA LEU A 288 -14.58 -5.10 -0.96
C LEU A 288 -14.12 -6.08 -2.05
N LEU A 289 -12.85 -6.49 -2.03
CA LEU A 289 -12.36 -7.55 -2.91
C LEU A 289 -13.05 -8.88 -2.59
N HIS A 290 -13.17 -9.21 -1.30
CA HIS A 290 -13.85 -10.43 -0.87
C HIS A 290 -15.32 -10.42 -1.26
N GLU A 291 -16.04 -9.32 -1.05
CA GLU A 291 -17.44 -9.17 -1.46
C GLU A 291 -17.62 -9.28 -2.99
N THR A 292 -16.74 -8.62 -3.76
CA THR A 292 -16.72 -8.73 -5.23
C THR A 292 -16.53 -10.18 -5.66
N LYS A 293 -15.60 -10.90 -5.02
CA LYS A 293 -15.31 -12.31 -5.29
C LYS A 293 -16.48 -13.22 -4.92
N GLU A 294 -17.01 -13.12 -3.70
CA GLU A 294 -18.11 -13.96 -3.23
C GLU A 294 -19.33 -13.85 -4.14
N LYS A 295 -19.62 -12.64 -4.64
CA LYS A 295 -20.71 -12.43 -5.61
C LYS A 295 -20.39 -13.04 -6.97
N LEU A 296 -19.13 -13.03 -7.41
CA LEU A 296 -18.72 -13.63 -8.69
C LEU A 296 -18.86 -15.16 -8.68
N GLU A 297 -18.69 -15.78 -7.51
CA GLU A 297 -18.75 -17.24 -7.27
C GLU A 297 -20.16 -17.77 -6.95
N ALA A 298 -21.16 -16.89 -6.79
CA ALA A 298 -22.53 -17.21 -6.37
C ALA A 298 -23.47 -17.57 -7.54
#